data_AF-A0A813KEL9-F1
#
_entry.id   AF-A0A813KEL9-F1
#
_cell.length_a   1.000
_cell.length_b   1.000
_cell.length_c   1.000
_cell.angle_alpha   90.00
_cell.angle_beta   90.00
_cell.angle_gamma   90.00
#
_symmetry.space_group_name_H-M   'P 1'
#
loop_
_entity.id
_entity.type
_entity.pdbx_description
1 polymer ?
#
loop_
_entity_poly.entity_id
_entity_poly.type
_entity_poly.pdbx_seq_one_letter_code
_entity_poly.pdbx_strand_id
1 'polypeptide(L)'
;MAELTDAEVKAQVKVLKFQDILETADPVNLACLSGFTSVNAGGNGLERLKVKTGQEKWAAAFEKRRYAGMLGCATEFRRWEGVAFDPKSMTAFAAISEVTYGMEDIMKKGNASTSYDAGSSNDIKVKFSTCGCVMKLSVGTDYSITGMSALACGTRGSYNGGTDTCAPTGIASPDNAAFIPDFDQLVIGEDTSQRQNDVLWIYDMASQTMTRIASTPYGSETTSPYWRKNIGGFSYLSFIVQHPCGTSDENMATAAGSSGTDGWVGYVGPFKAEVAATAIKATSEMAATTIKAKSEVAAASISAISTTKAGPQGGNSSSTSNMQASFLALAVLFSAVAFSSV
;
A
#
# COMPACT_ATOMS: atom_id res chain seq x y z
N MET A 1 -11.07 22.78 11.09
CA MET A 1 -10.33 22.55 12.34
C MET A 1 -9.08 23.40 12.31
N ALA A 2 -8.65 24.00 13.43
CA ALA A 2 -7.37 24.71 13.46
C ALA A 2 -6.23 23.72 13.18
N GLU A 3 -5.29 24.10 12.31
CA GLU A 3 -4.10 23.30 12.03
C GLU A 3 -3.25 23.15 13.30
N LEU A 4 -2.74 21.94 13.53
CA LEU A 4 -1.82 21.66 14.63
C LEU A 4 -0.38 21.83 14.15
N THR A 5 0.43 22.52 14.95
CA THR A 5 1.87 22.64 14.68
C THR A 5 2.65 21.44 15.22
N ASP A 6 3.82 21.15 14.63
CA ASP A 6 4.74 20.12 15.16
C ASP A 6 5.10 20.38 16.63
N ALA A 7 5.33 21.64 16.99
CA ALA A 7 5.63 22.04 18.36
C ALA A 7 4.50 21.71 19.34
N GLU A 8 3.25 21.98 18.98
CA GLU A 8 2.07 21.63 19.78
C GLU A 8 1.94 20.12 19.95
N VAL A 9 2.07 19.34 18.86
CA VAL A 9 1.99 17.88 18.91
C VAL A 9 3.10 17.31 19.78
N LYS A 10 4.34 17.78 19.62
CA LYS A 10 5.50 17.34 20.40
C LYS A 10 5.36 17.65 21.89
N ALA A 11 4.75 18.79 22.23
CA ALA A 11 4.45 19.13 23.62
C ALA A 11 3.40 18.18 24.22
N GLN A 12 2.34 17.87 23.48
CA GLN A 12 1.19 17.13 24.01
C GLN A 12 1.34 15.61 23.97
N VAL A 13 2.08 15.05 23.02
CA VAL A 13 2.21 13.58 22.83
C VAL A 13 2.72 12.84 24.09
N LYS A 14 3.47 13.53 24.96
CA LYS A 14 3.99 12.94 26.20
C LYS A 14 3.02 13.04 27.39
N VAL A 15 2.15 14.04 27.39
CA VAL A 15 1.33 14.39 28.55
C VAL A 15 -0.13 13.99 28.38
N LEU A 16 -0.72 14.24 27.21
CA LEU A 16 -2.12 14.01 26.94
C LEU A 16 -2.39 12.50 26.88
N LYS A 17 -3.41 12.05 27.60
CA LYS A 17 -3.84 10.65 27.65
C LYS A 17 -5.17 10.47 26.92
N PHE A 18 -5.46 9.23 26.56
CA PHE A 18 -6.74 8.86 25.96
C PHE A 18 -7.94 9.39 26.76
N GLN A 19 -7.91 9.23 28.09
CA GLN A 19 -9.00 9.69 28.97
C GLN A 19 -9.12 11.23 29.03
N ASP A 20 -8.11 11.99 28.63
CA ASP A 20 -8.19 13.45 28.57
C ASP A 20 -8.94 13.92 27.33
N ILE A 21 -9.01 13.08 26.29
CA ILE A 21 -9.59 13.38 24.99
C ILE A 21 -11.00 12.78 24.85
N LEU A 22 -11.15 11.51 25.25
CA LEU A 22 -12.35 10.71 25.02
C LEU A 22 -12.94 10.21 26.35
N GLU A 23 -14.27 10.22 26.40
CA GLU A 23 -15.06 9.48 27.38
C GLU A 23 -15.48 8.14 26.77
N THR A 24 -15.50 7.09 27.60
CA THR A 24 -15.93 5.73 27.22
C THR A 24 -17.18 5.32 27.98
N ALA A 25 -18.06 4.57 27.33
CA ALA A 25 -19.21 3.92 27.96
C ALA A 25 -19.19 2.40 27.73
N ASP A 26 -19.97 1.67 28.53
CA ASP A 26 -20.18 0.23 28.34
C ASP A 26 -20.81 -0.02 26.95
N PRO A 27 -20.20 -0.88 26.11
CA PRO A 27 -20.68 -1.15 24.77
C PRO A 27 -22.00 -1.94 24.70
N VAL A 28 -22.44 -2.57 25.81
CA VAL A 28 -23.56 -3.54 25.84
C VAL A 28 -24.89 -2.93 26.32
N ASN A 29 -24.87 -1.77 26.99
CA ASN A 29 -26.11 -1.11 27.44
C ASN A 29 -26.64 -0.13 26.36
N LEU A 30 -27.68 -0.59 25.66
CA LEU A 30 -28.12 -0.12 24.34
C LEU A 30 -29.04 1.12 24.29
N ALA A 31 -29.31 1.80 25.40
CA ALA A 31 -30.29 2.90 25.45
C ALA A 31 -29.63 4.26 25.74
N CYS A 32 -29.07 4.86 24.69
CA CYS A 32 -28.92 6.32 24.55
C CYS A 32 -28.23 7.08 25.69
N LEU A 33 -26.94 6.83 25.91
CA LEU A 33 -26.09 7.85 26.54
C LEU A 33 -25.93 9.01 25.56
N SER A 34 -26.65 10.11 25.83
CA SER A 34 -26.63 11.31 24.98
C SER A 34 -25.20 11.80 24.74
N GLY A 35 -24.85 11.94 23.45
CA GLY A 35 -23.54 12.42 23.00
C GLY A 35 -22.46 11.34 22.83
N PHE A 36 -22.75 10.05 23.05
CA PHE A 36 -21.83 8.96 22.69
C PHE A 36 -22.12 8.42 21.29
N THR A 37 -21.07 8.16 20.53
CA THR A 37 -21.10 7.56 19.19
C THR A 37 -20.57 6.14 19.24
N SER A 38 -21.24 5.22 18.54
CA SER A 38 -20.71 3.88 18.30
C SER A 38 -19.62 3.93 17.23
N VAL A 39 -18.48 3.30 17.49
CA VAL A 39 -17.43 3.11 16.49
C VAL A 39 -16.83 1.71 16.60
N ASN A 40 -16.24 1.21 15.51
CA ASN A 40 -15.35 0.06 15.53
C ASN A 40 -14.09 0.44 14.77
N ALA A 41 -13.03 0.75 15.50
CA ALA A 41 -11.80 1.27 14.90
C ALA A 41 -10.62 0.36 15.24
N GLY A 42 -9.84 0.00 14.22
CA GLY A 42 -8.58 -0.74 14.41
C GLY A 42 -8.74 -2.18 14.91
N GLY A 43 -9.91 -2.79 14.74
CA GLY A 43 -10.17 -4.18 15.18
C GLY A 43 -10.40 -4.34 16.69
N ASN A 44 -10.62 -3.24 17.42
CA ASN A 44 -10.93 -3.25 18.85
C ASN A 44 -12.35 -3.77 19.16
N GLY A 45 -13.20 -3.94 18.15
CA GLY A 45 -14.62 -4.25 18.34
C GLY A 45 -15.44 -2.99 18.61
N LEU A 46 -16.69 -3.20 19.02
CA LEU A 46 -17.63 -2.12 19.35
C LEU A 46 -17.12 -1.27 20.53
N GLU A 47 -16.87 0.00 20.28
CA GLU A 47 -16.59 1.03 21.28
C GLU A 47 -17.72 2.07 21.31
N ARG A 48 -17.95 2.68 22.49
CA ARG A 48 -18.87 3.81 22.67
C ARG A 48 -18.08 4.99 23.18
N LEU A 49 -17.90 6.00 22.33
CA LEU A 49 -16.98 7.10 22.59
C LEU A 49 -17.66 8.45 22.47
N LYS A 50 -17.20 9.40 23.27
CA LYS A 50 -17.58 10.82 23.17
C LYS A 50 -16.33 11.68 23.25
N VAL A 51 -16.19 12.64 22.34
CA VAL A 51 -15.12 13.64 22.43
C VAL A 51 -15.47 14.62 23.54
N LYS A 52 -14.53 14.83 24.47
CA LYS A 52 -14.66 15.85 25.50
C LYS A 52 -14.65 17.24 24.87
N THR A 53 -15.46 18.16 25.40
CA THR A 53 -15.59 19.52 24.88
C THR A 53 -14.21 20.18 24.70
N GLY A 54 -13.91 20.64 23.49
CA GLY A 54 -12.65 21.31 23.16
C GLY A 54 -11.47 20.39 22.86
N GLN A 55 -11.68 19.07 22.83
CA GLN A 55 -10.63 18.07 22.56
C GLN A 55 -10.67 17.55 21.11
N GLU A 56 -11.50 18.10 20.24
CA GLU A 56 -11.71 17.64 18.85
C GLU A 56 -10.40 17.63 18.05
N LYS A 57 -9.57 18.67 18.21
CA LYS A 57 -8.26 18.75 17.53
C LYS A 57 -7.32 17.61 17.95
N TRP A 58 -7.37 17.21 19.22
CA TRP A 58 -6.54 16.14 19.75
C TRP A 58 -7.10 14.77 19.43
N ALA A 59 -8.43 14.62 19.38
CA ALA A 59 -9.08 13.43 18.85
C ALA A 59 -8.69 13.19 17.39
N ALA A 60 -8.65 14.24 16.57
CA ALA A 60 -8.19 14.16 15.18
C ALA A 60 -6.70 13.78 15.04
N ALA A 61 -5.85 14.23 15.97
CA ALA A 61 -4.41 13.98 15.93
C ALA A 61 -4.03 12.59 16.46
N PHE A 62 -4.50 12.24 17.65
CA PHE A 62 -4.05 11.06 18.40
C PHE A 62 -5.02 9.87 18.32
N GLU A 63 -6.31 10.12 18.04
CA GLU A 63 -7.35 9.09 17.96
C GLU A 63 -8.00 9.04 16.57
N LYS A 64 -7.21 9.35 15.54
CA LYS A 64 -7.67 9.66 14.18
C LYS A 64 -8.68 8.67 13.60
N ARG A 65 -8.43 7.36 13.71
CA ARG A 65 -9.36 6.33 13.19
C ARG A 65 -10.69 6.34 13.93
N ARG A 66 -10.68 6.43 15.27
CA ARG A 66 -11.90 6.54 16.07
C ARG A 66 -12.65 7.81 15.74
N TYR A 67 -11.95 8.96 15.75
CA TYR A 67 -12.58 10.25 15.47
C TYR A 67 -13.16 10.31 14.05
N ALA A 68 -12.49 9.75 13.04
CA ALA A 68 -13.02 9.61 11.69
C ALA A 68 -14.32 8.77 11.67
N GLY A 69 -14.34 7.62 12.34
CA GLY A 69 -15.55 6.81 12.49
C GLY A 69 -16.69 7.57 13.21
N MET A 70 -16.37 8.36 14.24
CA MET A 70 -17.36 9.20 14.93
C MET A 70 -17.96 10.29 14.03
N LEU A 71 -17.22 10.73 13.01
CA LEU A 71 -17.69 11.65 11.98
C LEU A 71 -18.38 10.94 10.80
N GLY A 72 -18.57 9.61 10.88
CA GLY A 72 -19.24 8.81 9.86
C GLY A 72 -18.34 8.37 8.71
N CYS A 73 -17.01 8.42 8.85
CA CYS A 73 -16.11 7.84 7.85
C CYS A 73 -16.04 6.31 7.99
N ALA A 74 -15.94 5.63 6.85
CA ALA A 74 -15.59 4.23 6.78
C ALA A 74 -14.22 3.96 7.47
N THR A 75 -14.20 2.99 8.37
CA THR A 75 -13.01 2.51 9.11
C THR A 75 -12.72 1.03 8.87
N GLU A 76 -13.47 0.42 7.95
CA GLU A 76 -13.50 -0.99 7.59
C GLU A 76 -12.29 -1.43 6.77
N PHE A 77 -11.62 -0.51 6.07
CA PHE A 77 -10.46 -0.81 5.25
C PHE A 77 -9.35 -1.46 6.06
N ARG A 78 -8.83 -2.56 5.54
CA ARG A 78 -7.68 -3.26 6.08
C ARG A 78 -6.65 -3.44 4.97
N ARG A 79 -5.37 -3.30 5.34
CA ARG A 79 -4.24 -3.47 4.42
C ARG A 79 -4.38 -2.58 3.18
N TRP A 80 -4.74 -1.31 3.43
CA TRP A 80 -4.68 -0.26 2.43
C TRP A 80 -3.24 0.24 2.40
N GLU A 81 -2.51 -0.13 1.36
CA GLU A 81 -1.07 0.06 1.26
C GLU A 81 -0.75 1.22 0.29
N GLY A 82 0.12 0.97 -0.67
CA GLY A 82 0.62 1.91 -1.66
C GLY A 82 -0.47 2.50 -2.55
N VAL A 83 -0.29 3.79 -2.84
CA VAL A 83 -1.18 4.58 -3.69
C VAL A 83 -0.37 5.19 -4.83
N ALA A 84 -0.93 5.14 -6.04
CA ALA A 84 -0.42 5.85 -7.20
C ALA A 84 -1.50 6.80 -7.76
N PHE A 85 -1.10 7.82 -8.50
CA PHE A 85 -2.02 8.79 -9.09
C PHE A 85 -1.65 9.07 -10.54
N ASP A 86 -2.65 8.98 -11.42
CA ASP A 86 -2.58 9.48 -12.78
C ASP A 86 -3.26 10.86 -12.85
N PRO A 87 -2.47 11.95 -13.00
CA PRO A 87 -3.02 13.29 -13.14
C PRO A 87 -3.74 13.51 -14.48
N LYS A 88 -3.50 12.67 -15.50
CA LYS A 88 -4.15 12.83 -16.82
C LYS A 88 -5.60 12.38 -16.80
N SER A 89 -5.86 11.19 -16.25
CA SER A 89 -7.21 10.64 -16.13
C SER A 89 -7.91 11.00 -14.82
N MET A 90 -7.24 11.75 -13.91
CA MET A 90 -7.72 12.02 -12.56
C MET A 90 -8.14 10.72 -11.85
N THR A 91 -7.25 9.74 -11.89
CA THR A 91 -7.47 8.41 -11.32
C THR A 91 -6.38 8.13 -10.30
N ALA A 92 -6.77 7.75 -9.09
CA ALA A 92 -5.85 7.15 -8.13
C ALA A 92 -5.97 5.61 -8.19
N PHE A 93 -4.91 4.94 -7.77
CA PHE A 93 -4.85 3.50 -7.64
C PHE A 93 -4.40 3.18 -6.23
N ALA A 94 -5.04 2.23 -5.56
CA ALA A 94 -4.67 1.82 -4.22
C ALA A 94 -4.53 0.30 -4.16
N ALA A 95 -3.46 -0.17 -3.55
CA ALA A 95 -3.27 -1.58 -3.25
C ALA A 95 -4.03 -1.97 -1.99
N ILE A 96 -4.80 -3.05 -2.07
CA ILE A 96 -5.45 -3.72 -0.95
C ILE A 96 -4.86 -5.13 -0.87
N SER A 97 -3.97 -5.39 0.10
CA SER A 97 -3.23 -6.67 0.14
C SER A 97 -4.13 -7.88 0.42
N GLU A 98 -5.27 -7.66 1.08
CA GLU A 98 -6.25 -8.69 1.40
C GLU A 98 -7.61 -8.07 1.76
N VAL A 99 -8.68 -8.70 1.30
CA VAL A 99 -10.07 -8.36 1.66
C VAL A 99 -10.51 -9.30 2.77
N THR A 100 -10.54 -8.79 4.00
CA THR A 100 -10.82 -9.58 5.20
C THR A 100 -11.39 -8.71 6.30
N TYR A 101 -12.02 -9.35 7.30
CA TYR A 101 -12.51 -8.70 8.51
C TYR A 101 -13.57 -7.64 8.18
N GLY A 102 -13.40 -6.39 8.64
CA GLY A 102 -14.41 -5.34 8.47
C GLY A 102 -14.71 -4.95 7.03
N MET A 103 -13.88 -5.37 6.06
CA MET A 103 -14.17 -5.16 4.63
C MET A 103 -15.22 -6.14 4.08
N GLU A 104 -15.53 -7.20 4.83
CA GLU A 104 -16.53 -8.21 4.48
C GLU A 104 -17.87 -7.87 5.16
N ASP A 105 -19.00 -8.26 4.56
CA ASP A 105 -20.33 -7.95 5.11
C ASP A 105 -20.75 -8.95 6.20
N ILE A 106 -20.61 -8.61 7.48
CA ILE A 106 -21.01 -9.48 8.61
C ILE A 106 -20.22 -10.81 8.59
N MET A 107 -18.94 -10.72 8.27
CA MET A 107 -18.06 -11.87 8.13
C MET A 107 -16.68 -11.63 8.77
N LYS A 108 -15.97 -12.73 8.99
CA LYS A 108 -14.58 -12.77 9.44
C LYS A 108 -13.86 -13.89 8.70
N LYS A 109 -13.00 -13.51 7.76
CA LYS A 109 -12.24 -14.42 6.91
C LYS A 109 -13.13 -15.45 6.21
N GLY A 110 -14.23 -15.00 5.61
CA GLY A 110 -15.18 -15.84 4.89
C GLY A 110 -16.15 -16.64 5.77
N ASN A 111 -16.20 -16.38 7.08
CA ASN A 111 -17.12 -17.04 8.00
C ASN A 111 -18.04 -16.03 8.68
N ALA A 112 -19.31 -16.36 8.91
CA ALA A 112 -20.27 -15.46 9.54
C ALA A 112 -19.78 -14.94 10.90
N SER A 113 -19.75 -13.62 11.06
CA SER A 113 -19.36 -12.96 12.31
C SER A 113 -19.76 -11.50 12.31
N THR A 114 -20.38 -11.02 13.39
CA THR A 114 -20.69 -9.58 13.57
C THR A 114 -19.57 -8.80 14.24
N SER A 115 -18.45 -9.44 14.58
CA SER A 115 -17.43 -8.85 15.46
C SER A 115 -16.69 -7.64 14.88
N TYR A 116 -16.61 -7.54 13.55
CA TYR A 116 -15.93 -6.42 12.87
C TYR A 116 -16.91 -5.35 12.38
N ASP A 117 -18.18 -5.70 12.22
CA ASP A 117 -19.23 -4.77 11.77
C ASP A 117 -19.95 -4.08 12.93
N ALA A 118 -20.00 -4.72 14.11
CA ALA A 118 -20.68 -4.16 15.27
C ALA A 118 -20.07 -2.81 15.66
N GLY A 119 -20.89 -1.76 15.59
CA GLY A 119 -20.47 -0.38 15.89
C GLY A 119 -19.81 0.37 14.73
N SER A 120 -19.54 -0.31 13.61
CA SER A 120 -19.14 0.35 12.37
C SER A 120 -20.37 0.76 11.54
N SER A 121 -20.12 1.52 10.48
CA SER A 121 -21.08 1.80 9.42
C SER A 121 -21.40 0.57 8.55
N ASN A 122 -20.47 -0.39 8.46
CA ASN A 122 -20.49 -1.50 7.50
C ASN A 122 -20.75 -0.99 6.06
N ASP A 123 -19.98 0.03 5.67
CA ASP A 123 -20.09 0.66 4.35
C ASP A 123 -19.39 -0.18 3.25
N ILE A 124 -18.41 -1.00 3.64
CA ILE A 124 -17.60 -1.81 2.73
C ILE A 124 -18.04 -3.26 2.79
N LYS A 125 -18.52 -3.77 1.65
CA LYS A 125 -19.11 -5.11 1.55
C LYS A 125 -18.52 -5.87 0.38
N VAL A 126 -17.29 -6.34 0.55
CA VAL A 126 -16.52 -6.98 -0.52
C VAL A 126 -16.27 -8.45 -0.18
N LYS A 127 -16.26 -9.30 -1.21
CA LYS A 127 -16.00 -10.73 -1.07
C LYS A 127 -14.58 -10.98 -0.53
N PHE A 128 -14.48 -11.85 0.47
CA PHE A 128 -13.23 -12.35 1.04
C PHE A 128 -12.20 -12.75 -0.02
N SER A 129 -10.96 -12.24 0.13
CA SER A 129 -9.82 -12.60 -0.70
C SER A 129 -8.51 -12.40 0.05
N THR A 130 -7.69 -13.45 0.15
CA THR A 130 -6.32 -13.33 0.69
C THR A 130 -5.29 -12.91 -0.36
N CYS A 131 -5.67 -12.92 -1.64
CA CYS A 131 -4.78 -12.51 -2.73
C CYS A 131 -4.84 -11.01 -3.01
N GLY A 132 -5.80 -10.30 -2.39
CA GLY A 132 -5.94 -8.86 -2.51
C GLY A 132 -6.39 -8.38 -3.89
N CYS A 133 -6.45 -7.06 -4.02
CA CYS A 133 -6.83 -6.36 -5.24
C CYS A 133 -6.10 -5.02 -5.34
N VAL A 134 -5.88 -4.54 -6.55
CA VAL A 134 -5.65 -3.12 -6.81
C VAL A 134 -6.99 -2.49 -7.14
N MET A 135 -7.29 -1.38 -6.46
CA MET A 135 -8.49 -0.58 -6.63
C MET A 135 -8.19 0.60 -7.54
N LYS A 136 -9.14 0.95 -8.41
CA LYS A 136 -9.19 2.19 -9.16
C LYS A 136 -10.12 3.17 -8.44
N LEU A 137 -9.67 4.40 -8.25
CA LEU A 137 -10.41 5.46 -7.60
C LEU A 137 -10.58 6.64 -8.55
N SER A 138 -11.81 7.06 -8.79
CA SER A 138 -12.11 8.27 -9.55
C SER A 138 -11.89 9.49 -8.67
N VAL A 139 -11.14 10.48 -9.17
CA VAL A 139 -10.77 11.68 -8.42
C VAL A 139 -11.46 12.90 -9.03
N GLY A 140 -12.19 13.64 -8.21
CA GLY A 140 -12.82 14.91 -8.60
C GLY A 140 -11.79 16.01 -8.82
N THR A 141 -12.22 17.13 -9.40
CA THR A 141 -11.36 18.31 -9.61
C THR A 141 -10.90 18.98 -8.31
N ASP A 142 -11.59 18.70 -7.20
CA ASP A 142 -11.24 19.11 -5.84
C ASP A 142 -10.39 18.07 -5.10
N TYR A 143 -9.91 17.03 -5.80
CA TYR A 143 -9.18 15.88 -5.26
C TYR A 143 -9.97 14.98 -4.31
N SER A 144 -11.30 15.12 -4.25
CA SER A 144 -12.16 14.16 -3.56
C SER A 144 -12.23 12.83 -4.33
N ILE A 145 -12.30 11.71 -3.60
CA ILE A 145 -12.59 10.42 -4.24
C ILE A 145 -14.11 10.31 -4.46
N THR A 146 -14.53 10.18 -5.71
CA THR A 146 -15.95 10.15 -6.11
C THR A 146 -16.45 8.74 -6.43
N GLY A 147 -15.53 7.79 -6.60
CA GLY A 147 -15.86 6.41 -6.93
C GLY A 147 -14.68 5.49 -6.68
N MET A 148 -14.96 4.22 -6.34
CA MET A 148 -13.95 3.18 -6.19
C MET A 148 -14.45 1.86 -6.78
N SER A 149 -13.60 1.19 -7.55
CA SER A 149 -13.87 -0.13 -8.12
C SER A 149 -12.61 -0.98 -8.16
N ALA A 150 -12.75 -2.30 -8.25
CA ALA A 150 -11.59 -3.16 -8.44
C ALA A 150 -11.01 -2.97 -9.86
N LEU A 151 -9.69 -2.80 -9.96
CA LEU A 151 -8.95 -2.79 -11.23
C LEU A 151 -8.51 -4.22 -11.59
N ALA A 152 -7.81 -4.86 -10.67
CA ALA A 152 -7.29 -6.22 -10.85
C ALA A 152 -7.20 -6.91 -9.48
N CYS A 153 -7.75 -8.12 -9.39
CA CYS A 153 -7.73 -8.91 -8.17
C CYS A 153 -6.92 -10.20 -8.36
N GLY A 154 -6.23 -10.60 -7.30
CA GLY A 154 -5.56 -11.89 -7.26
C GLY A 154 -6.57 -13.05 -7.25
N THR A 155 -6.19 -14.16 -7.87
CA THR A 155 -7.03 -15.37 -7.92
C THR A 155 -6.55 -16.38 -6.89
N ARG A 156 -7.42 -16.73 -5.93
CA ARG A 156 -7.14 -17.75 -4.91
C ARG A 156 -7.33 -19.16 -5.48
N GLY A 157 -6.45 -20.08 -5.09
CA GLY A 157 -6.51 -21.47 -5.49
C GLY A 157 -5.49 -22.33 -4.75
N SER A 158 -5.09 -23.42 -5.39
CA SER A 158 -3.98 -24.27 -4.95
C SER A 158 -3.05 -24.46 -6.15
N TYR A 159 -1.84 -23.95 -6.04
CA TYR A 159 -0.84 -23.91 -7.11
C TYR A 159 0.48 -24.49 -6.61
N ASN A 160 1.37 -24.86 -7.53
CA ASN A 160 2.71 -25.36 -7.21
C ASN A 160 2.71 -26.49 -6.15
N GLY A 161 1.81 -27.47 -6.32
CA GLY A 161 1.65 -28.58 -5.37
C GLY A 161 1.01 -28.19 -4.04
N GLY A 162 0.32 -27.05 -3.97
CA GLY A 162 -0.35 -26.54 -2.78
C GLY A 162 0.49 -25.63 -1.90
N THR A 163 1.69 -25.28 -2.35
CA THR A 163 2.58 -24.32 -1.65
C THR A 163 2.13 -22.88 -1.87
N ASP A 164 1.55 -22.59 -3.03
CA ASP A 164 1.04 -21.27 -3.39
C ASP A 164 -0.50 -21.26 -3.35
N THR A 165 -1.07 -20.26 -2.68
CA THR A 165 -2.52 -20.06 -2.55
C THR A 165 -3.07 -18.99 -3.49
N CYS A 166 -2.20 -18.24 -4.18
CA CYS A 166 -2.55 -17.27 -5.21
C CYS A 166 -1.93 -17.61 -6.56
N ALA A 167 -2.65 -17.34 -7.65
CA ALA A 167 -2.24 -17.72 -9.00
C ALA A 167 -0.87 -17.10 -9.39
N PRO A 168 0.08 -17.89 -9.92
CA PRO A 168 1.36 -17.37 -10.39
C PRO A 168 1.25 -16.36 -11.55
N THR A 169 0.14 -16.37 -12.27
CA THR A 169 -0.14 -15.48 -13.42
C THR A 169 -0.88 -14.20 -13.04
N GLY A 170 -1.07 -13.93 -11.74
CA GLY A 170 -1.74 -12.72 -11.26
C GLY A 170 -1.16 -12.21 -9.96
N ILE A 171 -1.75 -11.14 -9.44
CA ILE A 171 -1.31 -10.47 -8.21
C ILE A 171 -1.54 -11.39 -6.99
N ALA A 172 -0.62 -11.35 -6.04
CA ALA A 172 -0.79 -11.86 -4.69
C ALA A 172 -0.37 -10.78 -3.69
N SER A 173 -1.32 -10.34 -2.85
CA SER A 173 -1.10 -9.32 -1.81
C SER A 173 -0.38 -8.08 -2.34
N PRO A 174 -1.00 -7.31 -3.25
CA PRO A 174 -0.39 -6.07 -3.71
C PRO A 174 -0.17 -5.15 -2.51
N ASP A 175 0.97 -4.49 -2.50
CA ASP A 175 1.35 -3.55 -1.45
C ASP A 175 1.76 -2.23 -2.09
N ASN A 176 2.72 -2.26 -3.01
CA ASN A 176 3.31 -1.04 -3.55
C ASN A 176 2.75 -0.70 -4.93
N ALA A 177 2.63 0.60 -5.26
CA ALA A 177 2.11 1.05 -6.54
C ALA A 177 2.83 2.29 -7.07
N ALA A 178 3.07 2.35 -8.37
CA ALA A 178 3.56 3.55 -9.07
C ALA A 178 3.01 3.63 -10.48
N PHE A 179 2.48 4.78 -10.86
CA PHE A 179 1.95 4.98 -12.21
C PHE A 179 3.04 5.53 -13.15
N ILE A 180 3.01 5.08 -14.41
CA ILE A 180 3.89 5.52 -15.49
C ILE A 180 3.04 6.25 -16.54
N PRO A 181 2.88 7.58 -16.43
CA PRO A 181 1.99 8.35 -17.30
C PRO A 181 2.33 8.25 -18.79
N ASP A 182 3.61 8.07 -19.11
CA ASP A 182 4.11 8.07 -20.49
C ASP A 182 3.64 6.83 -21.28
N PHE A 183 3.33 5.74 -20.58
CA PHE A 183 2.91 4.47 -21.17
C PHE A 183 1.49 4.06 -20.79
N ASP A 184 0.82 4.81 -19.92
CA ASP A 184 -0.49 4.44 -19.35
C ASP A 184 -0.43 3.08 -18.64
N GLN A 185 0.58 2.93 -17.77
CA GLN A 185 0.91 1.68 -17.10
C GLN A 185 1.02 1.86 -15.58
N LEU A 186 0.57 0.86 -14.83
CA LEU A 186 0.69 0.80 -13.38
C LEU A 186 1.70 -0.27 -12.98
N VAL A 187 2.73 0.12 -12.25
CA VAL A 187 3.64 -0.80 -11.59
C VAL A 187 3.03 -1.22 -10.26
N ILE A 188 3.03 -2.52 -9.98
CA ILE A 188 2.46 -3.10 -8.76
C ILE A 188 3.52 -4.00 -8.13
N GLY A 189 3.89 -3.72 -6.89
CA GLY A 189 4.77 -4.54 -6.08
C GLY A 189 3.99 -5.31 -5.02
N GLU A 190 4.49 -6.49 -4.69
CA GLU A 190 3.91 -7.41 -3.71
C GLU A 190 4.72 -7.48 -2.42
N ASP A 191 3.97 -7.73 -1.35
CA ASP A 191 4.42 -8.27 -0.06
C ASP A 191 3.44 -9.41 0.31
N THR A 192 3.83 -10.66 0.02
CA THR A 192 2.93 -11.80 0.11
C THR A 192 3.54 -13.03 0.77
N SER A 193 2.75 -13.66 1.64
CA SER A 193 2.98 -15.04 2.08
C SER A 193 2.10 -16.05 1.34
N GLN A 194 1.44 -15.63 0.25
CA GLN A 194 0.53 -16.49 -0.53
C GLN A 194 1.23 -17.17 -1.72
N ARG A 195 2.52 -16.86 -1.94
CA ARG A 195 3.42 -17.55 -2.87
C ARG A 195 4.88 -17.41 -2.43
N GLN A 196 5.76 -18.23 -2.99
CA GLN A 196 7.17 -18.31 -2.58
C GLN A 196 8.01 -17.04 -2.82
N ASN A 197 7.77 -16.31 -3.92
CA ASN A 197 8.53 -15.12 -4.28
C ASN A 197 7.56 -13.99 -4.60
N ASP A 198 7.87 -12.79 -4.11
CA ASP A 198 7.19 -11.57 -4.51
C ASP A 198 7.54 -11.20 -5.94
N VAL A 199 6.58 -10.54 -6.57
CA VAL A 199 6.64 -10.21 -7.98
C VAL A 199 6.38 -8.73 -8.17
N LEU A 200 7.21 -8.11 -9.02
CA LEU A 200 6.92 -6.79 -9.56
C LEU A 200 6.18 -6.96 -10.89
N TRP A 201 5.02 -6.33 -11.00
CA TRP A 201 4.16 -6.37 -12.17
C TRP A 201 4.08 -5.02 -12.87
N ILE A 202 3.83 -5.06 -14.17
CA ILE A 202 3.27 -3.95 -14.95
C ILE A 202 1.86 -4.35 -15.38
N TYR A 203 0.88 -3.53 -15.03
CA TYR A 203 -0.47 -3.57 -15.59
C TYR A 203 -0.61 -2.50 -16.67
N ASP A 204 -0.93 -2.94 -17.88
CA ASP A 204 -1.21 -2.05 -19.02
C ASP A 204 -2.68 -1.62 -19.01
N MET A 205 -2.97 -0.32 -18.94
CA MET A 205 -4.36 0.15 -18.83
C MET A 205 -5.18 -0.11 -20.10
N ALA A 206 -4.54 -0.05 -21.28
CA ALA A 206 -5.22 -0.22 -22.55
C ALA A 206 -5.55 -1.69 -22.84
N SER A 207 -4.56 -2.58 -22.68
CA SER A 207 -4.75 -4.02 -22.94
C SER A 207 -5.21 -4.81 -21.72
N GLN A 208 -5.26 -4.17 -20.55
CA GLN A 208 -5.59 -4.79 -19.25
C GLN A 208 -4.71 -6.01 -18.93
N THR A 209 -3.49 -6.03 -19.48
CA THR A 209 -2.59 -7.17 -19.36
C THR A 209 -1.66 -7.00 -18.18
N MET A 210 -1.54 -8.07 -17.39
CA MET A 210 -0.61 -8.16 -16.27
C MET A 210 0.69 -8.83 -16.71
N THR A 211 1.80 -8.09 -16.67
CA THR A 211 3.12 -8.57 -17.11
C THR A 211 4.08 -8.61 -15.93
N ARG A 212 4.64 -9.79 -15.64
CA ARG A 212 5.70 -9.94 -14.66
C ARG A 212 6.99 -9.31 -15.19
N ILE A 213 7.61 -8.40 -14.42
CA ILE A 213 8.86 -7.74 -14.81
C ILE A 213 10.04 -8.02 -13.88
N ALA A 214 9.78 -8.46 -12.65
CA ALA A 214 10.82 -8.97 -11.76
C ALA A 214 10.23 -9.97 -10.76
N SER A 215 11.09 -10.85 -10.23
CA SER A 215 10.80 -11.67 -9.05
C SER A 215 11.93 -11.48 -8.05
N THR A 216 11.59 -11.43 -6.77
CA THR A 216 12.56 -11.21 -5.70
C THR A 216 13.14 -12.52 -5.17
N PRO A 217 14.23 -12.50 -4.37
CA PRO A 217 14.68 -13.65 -3.58
C PRO A 217 13.62 -14.13 -2.57
N TYR A 218 13.84 -15.30 -1.98
CA TYR A 218 12.92 -15.85 -0.97
C TYR A 218 12.78 -14.96 0.27
N GLY A 219 11.57 -14.93 0.83
CA GLY A 219 11.25 -14.24 2.08
C GLY A 219 11.53 -12.74 2.08
N SER A 220 11.52 -12.12 0.90
CA SER A 220 11.66 -10.67 0.72
C SER A 220 10.29 -10.03 0.45
N GLU A 221 10.27 -8.78 0.01
CA GLU A 221 9.13 -8.15 -0.68
C GLU A 221 9.67 -7.23 -1.79
N THR A 222 8.78 -6.79 -2.69
CA THR A 222 9.08 -5.64 -3.57
C THR A 222 8.47 -4.36 -3.00
N THR A 223 9.30 -3.33 -2.80
CA THR A 223 8.86 -2.03 -2.28
C THR A 223 9.38 -0.86 -3.08
N SER A 224 8.77 0.31 -2.88
CA SER A 224 9.19 1.59 -3.45
C SER A 224 9.39 1.59 -4.98
N PRO A 225 8.50 0.97 -5.78
CA PRO A 225 8.52 1.16 -7.22
C PRO A 225 8.34 2.65 -7.52
N TYR A 226 9.11 3.18 -8.46
CA TYR A 226 8.93 4.57 -8.87
C TYR A 226 9.43 4.84 -10.29
N TRP A 227 8.67 5.63 -11.04
CA TRP A 227 9.05 6.12 -12.36
C TRP A 227 9.87 7.41 -12.25
N ARG A 228 11.18 7.30 -12.46
CA ARG A 228 12.11 8.44 -12.44
C ARG A 228 12.28 8.94 -13.87
N LYS A 229 11.85 10.16 -14.15
CA LYS A 229 11.98 10.79 -15.48
C LYS A 229 13.19 11.71 -15.58
N ASN A 230 13.66 11.91 -16.80
CA ASN A 230 14.59 12.98 -17.18
C ASN A 230 15.93 12.97 -16.43
N ILE A 231 16.43 11.80 -16.06
CA ILE A 231 17.80 11.64 -15.55
C ILE A 231 18.73 11.51 -16.75
N GLY A 232 19.42 12.60 -17.11
CA GLY A 232 20.37 12.60 -18.22
C GLY A 232 19.74 12.33 -19.60
N GLY A 233 18.46 12.69 -19.80
CA GLY A 233 17.72 12.41 -21.04
C GLY A 233 17.05 11.03 -21.09
N PHE A 234 17.12 10.28 -19.99
CA PHE A 234 16.51 8.96 -19.86
C PHE A 234 15.54 8.88 -18.68
N SER A 235 14.66 7.90 -18.74
CA SER A 235 13.79 7.50 -17.64
C SER A 235 14.20 6.13 -17.10
N TYR A 236 13.85 5.87 -15.85
CA TYR A 236 14.18 4.63 -15.14
C TYR A 236 13.02 4.22 -14.24
N LEU A 237 12.73 2.93 -14.19
CA LEU A 237 11.84 2.36 -13.19
C LEU A 237 12.71 1.82 -12.05
N SER A 238 12.70 2.45 -10.88
CA SER A 238 13.39 1.92 -9.69
C SER A 238 12.46 1.04 -8.87
N PHE A 239 12.99 0.05 -8.16
CA PHE A 239 12.30 -0.69 -7.11
C PHE A 239 13.33 -1.21 -6.07
N ILE A 240 12.83 -1.64 -4.92
CA ILE A 240 13.66 -2.15 -3.83
C ILE A 240 13.22 -3.59 -3.52
N VAL A 241 14.20 -4.45 -3.30
CA VAL A 241 14.00 -5.74 -2.63
C VAL A 241 14.22 -5.50 -1.14
N GLN A 242 13.15 -5.54 -0.34
CA GLN A 242 13.28 -5.39 1.11
C GLN A 242 13.62 -6.74 1.75
N HIS A 243 14.40 -6.68 2.83
CA HIS A 243 14.63 -7.77 3.81
C HIS A 243 14.68 -9.21 3.25
N PRO A 244 15.52 -9.56 2.24
CA PRO A 244 15.63 -10.94 1.77
C PRO A 244 15.79 -11.95 2.91
N CYS A 245 15.03 -13.05 2.83
CA CYS A 245 14.99 -14.09 3.86
C CYS A 245 14.58 -13.59 5.26
N GLY A 246 13.88 -12.45 5.35
CA GLY A 246 13.51 -11.79 6.60
C GLY A 246 12.05 -12.01 7.00
N THR A 247 11.15 -12.15 6.03
CA THR A 247 9.72 -12.45 6.27
C THR A 247 9.46 -13.95 6.40
N SER A 248 10.20 -14.74 5.62
CA SER A 248 10.20 -16.21 5.62
C SER A 248 11.57 -16.72 5.20
N ASP A 249 11.77 -18.03 5.22
CA ASP A 249 12.96 -18.66 4.64
C ASP A 249 14.28 -18.15 5.24
N GLU A 250 14.30 -17.82 6.54
CA GLU A 250 15.48 -17.29 7.25
C GLU A 250 16.73 -18.17 7.10
N ASN A 251 16.53 -19.49 6.99
CA ASN A 251 17.60 -20.45 6.73
C ASN A 251 18.32 -20.19 5.38
N MET A 252 17.63 -19.58 4.41
CA MET A 252 18.18 -19.25 3.09
C MET A 252 19.12 -18.03 3.12
N ALA A 253 19.14 -17.26 4.21
CA ALA A 253 20.08 -16.14 4.37
C ALA A 253 21.55 -16.60 4.35
N THR A 254 21.82 -17.85 4.74
CA THR A 254 23.17 -18.44 4.82
C THR A 254 23.42 -19.51 3.76
N ALA A 255 22.46 -19.75 2.87
CA ALA A 255 22.59 -20.74 1.80
C ALA A 255 23.69 -20.32 0.80
N ALA A 256 24.28 -21.32 0.13
CA ALA A 256 25.27 -21.06 -0.90
C ALA A 256 24.67 -20.20 -2.03
N GLY A 257 25.36 -19.10 -2.39
CA GLY A 257 24.87 -18.13 -3.37
C GLY A 257 23.92 -17.07 -2.80
N SER A 258 23.56 -17.15 -1.52
CA SER A 258 22.83 -16.07 -0.85
C SER A 258 23.74 -14.85 -0.64
N SER A 259 23.12 -13.68 -0.69
CA SER A 259 23.80 -12.40 -0.45
C SER A 259 23.50 -11.81 0.93
N GLY A 260 22.82 -12.60 1.78
CA GLY A 260 22.37 -12.23 3.11
C GLY A 260 20.99 -11.55 3.09
N THR A 261 20.66 -10.89 4.20
CA THR A 261 19.36 -10.25 4.45
C THR A 261 19.33 -8.75 4.12
N ASP A 262 20.41 -8.24 3.55
CA ASP A 262 20.52 -6.82 3.19
C ASP A 262 19.58 -6.50 2.02
N GLY A 263 18.89 -5.36 2.13
CA GLY A 263 18.02 -4.86 1.06
C GLY A 263 18.80 -4.42 -0.18
N TRP A 264 18.14 -4.50 -1.34
CA TRP A 264 18.73 -4.14 -2.63
C TRP A 264 17.94 -3.03 -3.29
N VAL A 265 18.63 -2.00 -3.76
CA VAL A 265 18.02 -1.00 -4.66
C VAL A 265 18.36 -1.39 -6.10
N GLY A 266 17.33 -1.51 -6.92
CA GLY A 266 17.43 -1.84 -8.34
C GLY A 266 16.75 -0.82 -9.23
N TYR A 267 17.12 -0.81 -10.51
CA TYR A 267 16.38 -0.10 -11.54
C TYR A 267 16.35 -0.86 -12.87
N VAL A 268 15.33 -0.57 -13.67
CA VAL A 268 15.16 -0.95 -15.07
C VAL A 268 15.26 0.30 -15.93
N GLY A 269 16.08 0.25 -16.98
CA GLY A 269 16.36 1.37 -17.88
C GLY A 269 17.78 1.28 -18.44
N PRO A 270 18.27 2.33 -19.14
CA PRO A 270 17.58 3.57 -19.45
C PRO A 270 16.48 3.42 -20.51
N PHE A 271 15.35 4.11 -20.32
CA PHE A 271 14.33 4.32 -21.33
C PHE A 271 14.54 5.69 -21.99
N LYS A 272 14.57 5.78 -23.33
CA LYS A 272 14.71 7.08 -24.02
C LYS A 272 13.47 7.95 -23.78
N ALA A 273 13.67 9.26 -23.59
CA ALA A 273 12.59 10.21 -23.35
C ALA A 273 11.57 10.35 -24.52
N GLU A 274 11.93 9.91 -25.73
CA GLU A 274 11.12 10.05 -26.96
C GLU A 274 10.48 8.73 -27.45
N VAL A 275 10.23 7.75 -26.58
CA VAL A 275 9.47 6.57 -27.06
C VAL A 275 8.00 6.97 -27.22
N ALA A 276 7.60 7.23 -28.47
CA ALA A 276 6.20 7.21 -28.86
C ALA A 276 5.55 5.91 -28.36
N ALA A 277 4.53 6.06 -27.52
CA ALA A 277 3.66 5.05 -26.91
C ALA A 277 3.88 3.61 -27.42
N THR A 278 4.83 2.89 -26.83
CA THR A 278 4.89 1.43 -26.90
C THR A 278 5.12 0.93 -25.50
N ALA A 279 4.17 0.16 -24.97
CA ALA A 279 4.20 -0.48 -23.67
C ALA A 279 5.59 -1.06 -23.34
N ILE A 280 6.07 -0.89 -22.11
CA ILE A 280 7.25 -1.61 -21.62
C ILE A 280 6.90 -3.11 -21.63
N LYS A 281 7.53 -3.89 -22.52
CA LYS A 281 7.37 -5.35 -22.59
C LYS A 281 8.50 -6.03 -21.83
N ALA A 282 8.19 -7.09 -21.09
CA ALA A 282 9.21 -7.97 -20.54
C ALA A 282 9.99 -8.61 -21.69
N THR A 283 11.27 -8.25 -21.85
CA THR A 283 12.18 -8.96 -22.76
C THR A 283 12.82 -10.10 -22.00
N SER A 284 12.91 -11.27 -22.63
CA SER A 284 13.41 -12.54 -22.06
C SER A 284 14.91 -12.54 -21.66
N GLU A 285 15.59 -11.40 -21.72
CA GLU A 285 17.00 -11.25 -21.33
C GLU A 285 17.13 -10.17 -20.25
N MET A 286 16.68 -10.47 -19.03
CA MET A 286 17.06 -9.73 -17.83
C MET A 286 18.18 -10.47 -17.13
N ALA A 287 19.41 -10.35 -17.65
CA ALA A 287 20.60 -10.84 -16.96
C ALA A 287 21.04 -9.82 -15.90
N ALA A 288 21.10 -10.25 -14.63
CA ALA A 288 21.73 -9.47 -13.57
C ALA A 288 23.25 -9.43 -13.83
N THR A 289 23.81 -8.24 -14.07
CA THR A 289 25.25 -8.06 -14.26
C THR A 289 25.80 -7.10 -13.22
N THR A 290 26.80 -7.55 -12.45
CA THR A 290 27.55 -6.69 -11.53
C THR A 290 28.58 -5.87 -12.30
N ILE A 291 28.35 -4.56 -12.47
CA ILE A 291 29.36 -3.66 -13.06
C ILE A 291 30.29 -3.15 -11.96
N LYS A 292 31.57 -3.59 -11.96
CA LYS A 292 32.64 -2.89 -11.25
C LYS A 292 32.98 -1.62 -12.05
N ALA A 293 32.71 -0.46 -11.47
CA ALA A 293 33.04 0.82 -12.08
C ALA A 293 34.55 0.92 -12.37
N LYS A 294 34.91 1.01 -13.64
CA LYS A 294 36.11 1.72 -14.10
C LYS A 294 35.66 2.76 -15.13
N SER A 295 36.16 3.97 -14.94
CA SER A 295 35.92 5.13 -15.78
C SER A 295 36.34 4.85 -17.22
N GLU A 296 35.39 4.86 -18.15
CA GLU A 296 35.48 5.47 -19.48
C GLU A 296 34.16 5.24 -20.23
N VAL A 297 33.62 6.31 -20.81
CA VAL A 297 32.33 6.35 -21.50
C VAL A 297 32.51 5.82 -22.92
N ALA A 298 31.82 4.74 -23.29
CA ALA A 298 31.47 4.46 -24.69
C ALA A 298 30.33 3.45 -24.85
N ALA A 299 29.43 3.80 -25.77
CA ALA A 299 28.52 2.97 -26.57
C ALA A 299 27.35 2.24 -25.87
N ALA A 300 26.15 2.60 -26.33
CA ALA A 300 24.87 1.98 -26.01
C ALA A 300 24.83 0.50 -26.40
N SER A 301 24.32 -0.33 -25.50
CA SER A 301 23.84 -1.70 -25.71
C SER A 301 22.76 -2.00 -24.66
N ILE A 302 21.73 -2.76 -25.07
CA ILE A 302 20.50 -3.06 -24.32
C ILE A 302 20.78 -4.06 -23.16
N SER A 303 19.93 -4.00 -22.13
CA SER A 303 19.76 -4.91 -20.97
C SER A 303 20.77 -4.78 -19.81
N ALA A 304 20.34 -4.19 -18.69
CA ALA A 304 20.87 -4.48 -17.36
C ALA A 304 19.90 -4.09 -16.22
N ILE A 305 19.69 -5.00 -15.27
CA ILE A 305 19.34 -4.64 -13.88
C ILE A 305 20.66 -4.26 -13.21
N SER A 306 20.76 -3.01 -12.73
CA SER A 306 21.84 -2.63 -11.82
C SER A 306 21.31 -2.69 -10.40
N THR A 307 21.87 -3.57 -9.58
CA THR A 307 21.61 -3.63 -8.14
C THR A 307 22.85 -3.21 -7.38
N THR A 308 22.67 -2.34 -6.39
CA THR A 308 23.71 -1.99 -5.43
C THR A 308 23.26 -2.37 -4.03
N LYS A 309 24.10 -3.11 -3.32
CA LYS A 309 23.90 -3.46 -1.91
C LYS A 309 23.79 -2.18 -1.09
N ALA A 310 22.69 -1.99 -0.36
CA ALA A 310 22.59 -0.92 0.61
C ALA A 310 23.60 -1.20 1.75
N GLY A 311 24.40 -0.20 2.14
CA GLY A 311 25.39 -0.36 3.22
C GLY A 311 24.74 -0.66 4.57
N PRO A 312 25.48 -1.26 5.52
CA PRO A 312 24.94 -1.58 6.84
C PRO A 312 24.52 -0.30 7.57
N GLN A 313 23.24 -0.20 7.92
CA GLN A 313 22.73 0.81 8.85
C GLN A 313 23.20 0.44 10.26
N GLY A 314 24.23 1.15 10.75
CA GLY A 314 24.57 1.16 12.17
C GLY A 314 23.38 1.63 13.00
N GLY A 315 23.19 1.01 14.16
CA GLY A 315 21.95 1.05 14.93
C GLY A 315 21.39 2.44 15.29
N ASN A 316 20.07 2.43 15.49
CA ASN A 316 19.25 3.37 16.24
C ASN A 316 19.54 4.87 15.98
N SER A 317 19.07 5.37 14.85
CA SER A 317 18.63 6.76 14.76
C SER A 317 17.41 6.85 13.84
N SER A 318 16.30 7.33 14.39
CA SER A 318 15.09 7.68 13.66
C SER A 318 15.36 8.93 12.81
N SER A 319 15.82 8.74 11.58
CA SER A 319 15.91 9.82 10.58
C SER A 319 14.71 9.77 9.64
N THR A 320 13.53 10.17 10.12
CA THR A 320 12.36 10.47 9.27
C THR A 320 12.15 11.98 9.07
N SER A 321 13.06 12.83 9.54
CA SER A 321 13.01 14.27 9.24
C SER A 321 13.63 14.55 7.86
N ASN A 322 12.80 15.00 6.92
CA ASN A 322 13.12 15.59 5.60
C ASN A 322 12.69 14.82 4.34
N MET A 323 11.61 14.02 4.41
CA MET A 323 10.91 13.55 3.20
C MET A 323 9.39 13.42 3.43
N GLN A 324 8.74 14.41 4.06
CA GLN A 324 7.26 14.45 4.17
C GLN A 324 6.62 15.82 3.88
N ALA A 325 7.37 16.78 3.34
CA ALA A 325 6.85 18.12 3.05
C ALA A 325 6.05 18.24 1.73
N SER A 326 5.50 17.14 1.18
CA SER A 326 4.66 17.21 -0.04
C SER A 326 3.46 16.26 -0.06
N PHE A 327 3.00 15.78 1.10
CA PHE A 327 1.78 14.96 1.22
C PHE A 327 0.81 15.50 2.28
N LEU A 328 0.66 16.83 2.36
CA LEU A 328 -0.35 17.48 3.18
C LEU A 328 -1.47 18.08 2.31
N ALA A 329 -2.13 17.22 1.53
CA ALA A 329 -3.40 17.51 0.85
C ALA A 329 -4.04 16.21 0.36
N LEU A 330 -4.24 15.23 1.25
CA LEU A 330 -5.13 14.09 0.98
C LEU A 330 -5.65 13.50 2.29
N ALA A 331 -6.19 14.35 3.14
CA ALA A 331 -7.02 13.96 4.27
C ALA A 331 -8.10 15.02 4.38
N VAL A 332 -9.36 14.58 4.51
CA VAL A 332 -10.62 15.36 4.52
C VAL A 332 -11.38 15.32 3.18
N LEU A 333 -12.19 14.26 3.03
CA LEU A 333 -13.59 14.20 2.55
C LEU A 333 -13.85 12.83 1.90
N PHE A 334 -14.24 11.86 2.72
CA PHE A 334 -15.01 10.70 2.25
C PHE A 334 -16.44 10.88 2.76
N SER A 335 -17.36 11.11 1.82
CA SER A 335 -18.80 11.04 2.08
C SER A 335 -19.39 10.18 0.97
N ALA A 336 -19.95 9.04 1.36
CA ALA A 336 -20.80 8.14 0.57
C ALA A 336 -20.35 7.87 -0.88
N VAL A 337 -19.43 6.92 -1.06
CA VAL A 337 -19.24 6.25 -2.36
C VAL A 337 -20.15 5.03 -2.38
N ALA A 338 -21.18 5.04 -3.24
CA ALA A 338 -22.05 3.89 -3.45
C ALA A 338 -21.31 2.81 -4.26
N PHE A 339 -21.20 1.60 -3.70
CA PHE A 339 -20.70 0.44 -4.42
C PHE A 339 -21.80 -0.15 -5.32
N SER A 340 -21.56 -0.26 -6.63
CA SER A 340 -22.36 -1.11 -7.50
C SER A 340 -21.75 -2.51 -7.55
N SER A 341 -22.54 -3.52 -7.20
CA SER A 341 -22.17 -4.94 -7.22
C SER A 341 -21.86 -5.46 -8.63
N VAL A 342 -20.73 -6.14 -8.79
CA VAL A 342 -20.48 -7.19 -9.79
C VAL A 342 -19.95 -8.42 -9.06
#